data_AF-A5DW11-F1
#
_entry.id   AF-A5DW11-F1
#
_cell.length_a   1.000
_cell.length_b   1.000
_cell.length_c   1.000
_cell.angle_alpha   90.00
_cell.angle_beta   90.00
_cell.angle_gamma   90.00
#
_symmetry.space_group_name_H-M   'P 1'
#
loop_
_entity.id
_entity.type
_entity.pdbx_description
1 polymer ?
#
loop_
_entity_poly.entity_id
_entity_poly.type
_entity_poly.pdbx_seq_one_letter_code
_entity_poly.pdbx_strand_id
1 'polypeptide(L)'
;MATPAPANGQFQIQTTGQRSPVATRIANFLFKNSILKQRTGLLDNTNDLDFFKYKRFERALLSDDYKSRQQNPKNGLPPISNAQEVQRIFILLIQNQLILPVTKLHYAEVKAIKGWKPNREKPTLKKAEKAVIDPNSYFGWLYTKPNPFILLYSILAIAGVFAVILFPLWPTFMRRGVWYLSMGALGLIGLFFATAIVRLIIYIISLVAFPKPFWLFPNLFEDCGVIESFKPLYGWEEPKQKKRKGKKTKKNKKTDAEGAGAGAGAGEDDKIEHVLTKKEKEAATGVETAANGNVNRRKVTVEEVAE
;
A
#
# COMPACT_ATOMS: atom_id res chain seq x y z
N MET A 1 -28.97 -37.80 -34.83
CA MET A 1 -29.57 -37.15 -33.63
C MET A 1 -29.22 -35.67 -33.70
N ALA A 2 -30.21 -34.77 -33.62
CA ALA A 2 -29.95 -33.33 -33.69
C ALA A 2 -29.73 -32.76 -32.29
N THR A 3 -28.68 -31.96 -32.10
CA THR A 3 -28.44 -31.19 -30.87
C THR A 3 -29.30 -29.92 -30.85
N PRO A 4 -29.96 -29.58 -29.74
CA PRO A 4 -30.76 -28.36 -29.63
C PRO A 4 -29.87 -27.11 -29.62
N ALA A 5 -30.33 -26.04 -30.26
CA ALA A 5 -29.63 -24.76 -30.28
C ALA A 5 -29.69 -24.06 -28.89
N PRO A 6 -28.59 -23.44 -28.41
CA PRO A 6 -28.60 -22.70 -27.15
C PRO A 6 -29.35 -21.37 -27.30
N ALA A 7 -30.39 -21.16 -26.49
CA ALA A 7 -31.16 -19.93 -26.50
C ALA A 7 -30.41 -18.76 -25.82
N ASN A 8 -30.48 -17.57 -26.44
CA ASN A 8 -30.25 -16.25 -25.87
C ASN A 8 -29.00 -16.03 -24.99
N GLY A 9 -27.89 -15.69 -25.65
CA GLY A 9 -26.88 -14.77 -25.09
C GLY A 9 -25.91 -15.32 -24.03
N GLN A 10 -25.96 -16.62 -23.71
CA GLN A 10 -25.06 -17.23 -22.73
C GLN A 10 -24.01 -18.11 -23.42
N PHE A 11 -22.75 -17.68 -23.39
CA PHE A 11 -21.61 -18.42 -23.95
C PHE A 11 -20.64 -18.82 -22.84
N GLN A 12 -20.26 -20.10 -22.80
CA GLN A 12 -19.13 -20.56 -21.97
C GLN A 12 -17.81 -20.24 -22.69
N ILE A 13 -16.87 -19.63 -21.98
CA ILE A 13 -15.64 -19.09 -22.57
C ILE A 13 -14.46 -20.01 -22.22
N GLN A 14 -14.06 -20.86 -23.17
CA GLN A 14 -12.86 -21.70 -23.06
C GLN A 14 -11.61 -20.84 -22.86
N THR A 15 -10.79 -21.12 -21.85
CA THR A 15 -9.55 -20.35 -21.59
C THR A 15 -8.32 -20.99 -22.22
N THR A 16 -7.52 -20.23 -22.95
CA THR A 16 -6.28 -20.69 -23.59
C THR A 16 -5.08 -20.49 -22.67
N GLY A 17 -4.27 -21.54 -22.49
CA GLY A 17 -3.03 -21.47 -21.69
C GLY A 17 -1.93 -20.58 -22.29
N GLN A 18 -1.99 -20.33 -23.60
CA GLN A 18 -1.12 -19.35 -24.28
C GLN A 18 -1.83 -18.00 -24.41
N ARG A 19 -1.09 -16.92 -24.15
CA ARG A 19 -1.58 -15.53 -24.22
C ARG A 19 -1.26 -14.91 -25.58
N SER A 20 -2.29 -14.58 -26.34
CA SER A 20 -2.19 -13.88 -27.62
C SER A 20 -1.45 -12.53 -27.46
N PRO A 21 -0.51 -12.19 -28.38
CA PRO A 21 0.16 -10.91 -28.36
C PRO A 21 -0.81 -9.75 -28.61
N VAL A 22 -1.90 -9.97 -29.37
CA VAL A 22 -2.94 -8.96 -29.61
C VAL A 22 -3.73 -8.69 -28.33
N ALA A 23 -4.15 -9.73 -27.60
CA ALA A 23 -4.81 -9.59 -26.30
C ALA A 23 -3.93 -8.80 -25.32
N THR A 24 -2.63 -9.13 -25.30
CA THR A 24 -1.63 -8.51 -24.43
C THR A 24 -1.38 -7.03 -24.77
N ARG A 25 -1.36 -6.65 -26.06
CA ARG A 25 -1.25 -5.24 -26.49
C ARG A 25 -2.47 -4.41 -26.07
N ILE A 26 -3.68 -4.95 -26.26
CA ILE A 26 -4.92 -4.29 -25.85
C ILE A 26 -4.97 -4.13 -24.32
N ALA A 27 -4.60 -5.17 -23.56
CA ALA A 27 -4.50 -5.09 -22.11
C ALA A 27 -3.45 -4.06 -21.65
N ASN A 28 -2.29 -3.96 -22.31
CA ASN A 28 -1.25 -2.97 -21.99
C ASN A 28 -1.68 -1.51 -22.26
N PHE A 29 -2.58 -1.27 -23.22
CA PHE A 29 -3.22 0.03 -23.41
C PHE A 29 -4.28 0.34 -22.34
N LEU A 30 -5.14 -0.63 -22.02
CA LEU A 30 -6.27 -0.43 -21.10
C LEU A 30 -5.85 -0.40 -19.62
N PHE A 31 -4.81 -1.15 -19.25
CA PHE A 31 -4.36 -1.27 -17.86
C PHE A 31 -3.87 0.08 -17.33
N LYS A 32 -4.53 0.57 -16.27
CA LYS A 32 -4.37 1.92 -15.69
C LYS A 32 -4.83 3.08 -16.58
N ASN A 33 -5.65 2.83 -17.60
CA ASN A 33 -6.33 3.90 -18.35
C ASN A 33 -7.38 4.60 -17.46
N SER A 34 -7.34 5.93 -17.40
CA SER A 34 -8.19 6.77 -16.54
C SER A 34 -9.70 6.62 -16.83
N ILE A 35 -10.07 6.30 -18.07
CA ILE A 35 -11.47 6.11 -18.51
C ILE A 35 -12.12 4.93 -17.78
N LEU A 36 -11.35 3.88 -17.45
CA LEU A 36 -11.86 2.72 -16.71
C LEU A 36 -12.36 3.07 -15.32
N LYS A 37 -11.77 4.10 -14.68
CA LYS A 37 -11.94 4.46 -13.26
C LYS A 37 -11.83 3.24 -12.35
N GLN A 38 -10.80 2.42 -12.59
CA GLN A 38 -10.54 1.19 -11.84
C GLN A 38 -10.31 1.47 -10.35
N ARG A 39 -10.65 0.50 -9.50
CA ARG A 39 -10.48 0.56 -8.04
C ARG A 39 -9.93 -0.76 -7.55
N THR A 40 -9.13 -0.75 -6.49
CA THR A 40 -8.68 -1.99 -5.84
C THR A 40 -9.78 -2.54 -4.93
N GLY A 41 -10.02 -3.85 -4.99
CA GLY A 41 -10.90 -4.61 -4.11
C GLY A 41 -10.25 -5.90 -3.66
N LEU A 42 -10.80 -6.55 -2.62
CA LEU A 42 -10.24 -7.79 -2.06
C LEU A 42 -10.92 -9.01 -2.69
N LEU A 43 -10.23 -9.64 -3.64
CA LEU A 43 -10.63 -10.92 -4.23
C LEU A 43 -10.57 -12.02 -3.18
N ASP A 44 -11.70 -12.72 -3.02
CA ASP A 44 -11.92 -13.80 -2.05
C ASP A 44 -11.42 -13.42 -0.63
N ASN A 45 -11.67 -12.15 -0.27
CA ASN A 45 -11.31 -11.48 0.98
C ASN A 45 -9.81 -11.54 1.36
N THR A 46 -8.92 -11.75 0.39
CA THR A 46 -7.48 -11.98 0.63
C THR A 46 -6.56 -11.19 -0.31
N ASN A 47 -6.76 -11.28 -1.61
CA ASN A 47 -5.83 -10.72 -2.60
C ASN A 47 -6.33 -9.38 -3.14
N ASP A 48 -5.46 -8.37 -3.22
CA ASP A 48 -5.79 -7.11 -3.88
C ASP A 48 -5.94 -7.30 -5.40
N LEU A 49 -7.05 -6.83 -5.95
CA LEU A 49 -7.41 -6.94 -7.36
C LEU A 49 -8.01 -5.61 -7.86
N ASP A 50 -7.43 -5.04 -8.91
CA ASP A 50 -8.00 -3.85 -9.56
C ASP A 50 -9.17 -4.25 -10.47
N PHE A 51 -10.33 -3.65 -10.23
CA PHE A 51 -11.58 -3.95 -10.94
C PHE A 51 -12.27 -2.70 -11.52
N PHE A 52 -13.05 -2.92 -12.58
CA PHE A 52 -13.76 -1.90 -13.36
C PHE A 52 -15.15 -2.41 -13.80
N LYS A 53 -15.91 -1.59 -14.54
CA LYS A 53 -17.22 -1.95 -15.11
C LYS A 53 -17.17 -2.07 -16.63
N TYR A 54 -17.96 -2.96 -17.22
CA TYR A 54 -17.99 -3.18 -18.67
C TYR A 54 -18.23 -1.88 -19.49
N LYS A 55 -19.22 -1.04 -19.11
CA LYS A 55 -19.47 0.25 -19.80
C LYS A 55 -18.35 1.30 -19.71
N ARG A 56 -17.32 1.06 -18.90
CA ARG A 56 -16.09 1.88 -18.89
C ARG A 56 -15.02 1.30 -19.81
N PHE A 57 -14.95 -0.02 -19.94
CA PHE A 57 -14.12 -0.73 -20.92
C PHE A 57 -14.53 -0.41 -22.36
N GLU A 58 -15.84 -0.50 -22.65
CA GLU A 58 -16.41 -0.11 -23.96
C GLU A 58 -16.08 1.34 -24.33
N ARG A 59 -16.32 2.29 -23.42
CA ARG A 59 -15.97 3.70 -23.62
C ARG A 59 -14.45 3.93 -23.77
N ALA A 60 -13.60 3.09 -23.17
CA ALA A 60 -12.14 3.21 -23.33
C ALA A 60 -11.66 2.73 -24.71
N LEU A 61 -12.29 1.71 -25.30
CA LEU A 61 -11.96 1.21 -26.65
C LEU A 61 -12.55 2.08 -27.77
N LEU A 62 -13.72 2.70 -27.56
CA LEU A 62 -14.32 3.63 -28.53
C LEU A 62 -13.77 5.07 -28.43
N SER A 63 -12.79 5.31 -27.54
CA SER A 63 -12.19 6.64 -27.31
C SER A 63 -11.19 7.06 -28.40
N ASP A 64 -10.98 8.36 -28.57
CA ASP A 64 -9.97 8.89 -29.50
C ASP A 64 -8.52 8.65 -29.01
N ASP A 65 -8.35 8.38 -27.71
CA ASP A 65 -7.10 7.85 -27.13
C ASP A 65 -6.74 6.47 -27.69
N TYR A 66 -7.74 5.65 -28.06
CA TYR A 66 -7.52 4.37 -28.73
C TYR A 66 -7.12 4.60 -30.19
N LYS A 67 -7.89 5.41 -30.92
CA LYS A 67 -7.67 5.71 -32.36
C LYS A 67 -6.28 6.31 -32.62
N SER A 68 -5.87 7.29 -31.84
CA SER A 68 -4.54 7.94 -31.94
C SER A 68 -3.38 6.97 -31.65
N ARG A 69 -3.57 5.98 -30.76
CA ARG A 69 -2.58 4.92 -30.53
C ARG A 69 -2.64 3.79 -31.55
N GLN A 70 -3.80 3.54 -32.15
CA GLN A 70 -3.96 2.59 -33.26
C GLN A 70 -3.23 3.06 -34.52
N GLN A 71 -3.19 4.37 -34.78
CA GLN A 71 -2.42 4.99 -35.88
C GLN A 71 -0.92 4.68 -35.83
N ASN A 72 -0.36 4.32 -34.67
CA ASN A 72 1.05 3.99 -34.50
C ASN A 72 1.29 2.48 -34.72
N PRO A 73 1.93 2.03 -35.82
CA PRO A 73 2.04 0.60 -36.14
C PRO A 73 2.76 -0.23 -35.06
N LYS A 74 3.69 0.40 -34.34
CA LYS A 74 4.43 -0.20 -33.20
C LYS A 74 3.52 -0.71 -32.08
N ASN A 75 2.31 -0.15 -31.92
CA ASN A 75 1.36 -0.59 -30.89
C ASN A 75 0.58 -1.85 -31.32
N GLY A 76 0.42 -2.10 -32.62
CA GLY A 76 -0.22 -3.30 -33.16
C GLY A 76 -1.62 -3.59 -32.61
N LEU A 77 -2.43 -2.53 -32.46
CA LEU A 77 -3.82 -2.59 -32.00
C LEU A 77 -4.77 -2.80 -33.20
N PRO A 78 -5.82 -3.63 -33.09
CA PRO A 78 -6.81 -3.78 -34.15
C PRO A 78 -7.69 -2.53 -34.32
N PRO A 79 -8.33 -2.32 -35.49
CA PRO A 79 -9.42 -1.36 -35.61
C PRO A 79 -10.63 -1.79 -34.75
N ILE A 80 -11.29 -0.81 -34.15
CA ILE A 80 -12.56 -0.98 -33.43
C ILE A 80 -13.49 0.17 -33.81
N SER A 81 -14.61 -0.17 -34.43
CA SER A 81 -15.69 0.75 -34.79
C SER A 81 -17.02 0.39 -34.13
N ASN A 82 -17.26 -0.91 -33.92
CA ASN A 82 -18.58 -1.43 -33.53
C ASN A 82 -18.59 -2.03 -32.11
N ALA A 83 -19.74 -1.92 -31.42
CA ALA A 83 -19.95 -2.57 -30.11
C ALA A 83 -19.79 -4.12 -30.18
N GLN A 84 -20.07 -4.74 -31.33
CA GLN A 84 -19.80 -6.16 -31.56
C GLN A 84 -18.30 -6.51 -31.55
N GLU A 85 -17.43 -5.61 -32.04
CA GLU A 85 -15.98 -5.80 -32.00
C GLU A 85 -15.44 -5.64 -30.57
N VAL A 86 -15.97 -4.65 -29.82
CA VAL A 86 -15.73 -4.51 -28.38
C VAL A 86 -16.08 -5.81 -27.64
N GLN A 87 -17.22 -6.42 -27.92
CA GLN A 87 -17.63 -7.71 -27.32
C GLN A 87 -16.69 -8.86 -27.72
N ARG A 88 -16.33 -9.00 -29.01
CA ARG A 88 -15.37 -10.02 -29.48
C ARG A 88 -14.01 -9.88 -28.80
N ILE A 89 -13.49 -8.66 -28.70
CA ILE A 89 -12.24 -8.35 -28.02
C ILE A 89 -12.35 -8.63 -26.51
N PHE A 90 -13.48 -8.31 -25.89
CA PHE A 90 -13.70 -8.57 -24.48
C PHE A 90 -13.71 -10.07 -24.15
N ILE A 91 -14.42 -10.88 -24.95
CA ILE A 91 -14.39 -12.35 -24.86
C ILE A 91 -12.95 -12.85 -25.03
N LEU A 92 -12.21 -12.33 -26.00
CA LEU A 92 -10.81 -12.67 -26.24
C LEU A 92 -9.89 -12.34 -25.04
N LEU A 93 -10.10 -11.22 -24.31
CA LEU A 93 -9.33 -10.96 -23.09
C LEU A 93 -9.68 -11.91 -21.92
N ILE A 94 -10.91 -12.43 -21.86
CA ILE A 94 -11.32 -13.46 -20.89
C ILE A 94 -10.71 -14.82 -21.27
N GLN A 95 -10.77 -15.22 -22.55
CA GLN A 95 -10.13 -16.45 -23.06
C GLN A 95 -8.63 -16.49 -22.71
N ASN A 96 -7.95 -15.36 -22.84
CA ASN A 96 -6.51 -15.22 -22.56
C ASN A 96 -6.18 -15.03 -21.05
N GLN A 97 -7.16 -15.20 -20.16
CA GLN A 97 -7.03 -15.03 -18.70
C GLN A 97 -6.38 -13.70 -18.28
N LEU A 98 -6.67 -12.61 -19.02
CA LEU A 98 -6.22 -11.25 -18.70
C LEU A 98 -7.24 -10.50 -17.83
N ILE A 99 -8.51 -10.89 -17.93
CA ILE A 99 -9.66 -10.35 -17.20
C ILE A 99 -10.42 -11.51 -16.54
N LEU A 100 -10.89 -11.29 -15.31
CA LEU A 100 -11.71 -12.21 -14.53
C LEU A 100 -13.11 -11.63 -14.27
N PRO A 101 -14.21 -12.35 -14.55
CA PRO A 101 -15.56 -11.95 -14.10
C PRO A 101 -15.66 -11.99 -12.57
N VAL A 102 -16.12 -10.89 -11.96
CA VAL A 102 -16.22 -10.78 -10.50
C VAL A 102 -17.55 -10.16 -10.07
N THR A 103 -18.10 -10.64 -8.97
CA THR A 103 -19.24 -10.03 -8.28
C THR A 103 -18.73 -9.23 -7.09
N LYS A 104 -19.05 -7.94 -7.03
CA LYS A 104 -18.80 -7.12 -5.83
C LYS A 104 -19.89 -7.43 -4.81
N LEU A 105 -19.51 -8.05 -3.69
CA LEU A 105 -20.45 -8.46 -2.65
C LEU A 105 -20.93 -7.26 -1.82
N HIS A 106 -22.13 -7.39 -1.26
CA HIS A 106 -22.65 -6.51 -0.23
C HIS A 106 -22.20 -6.94 1.18
N TYR A 107 -22.23 -6.01 2.15
CA TYR A 107 -21.74 -6.24 3.52
C TYR A 107 -22.43 -7.41 4.24
N ALA A 108 -23.69 -7.70 3.92
CA ALA A 108 -24.43 -8.85 4.43
C ALA A 108 -23.91 -10.19 3.85
N GLU A 109 -23.65 -10.23 2.54
CA GLU A 109 -23.15 -11.43 1.83
C GLU A 109 -21.73 -11.81 2.30
N VAL A 110 -20.87 -10.82 2.55
CA VAL A 110 -19.52 -11.06 3.11
C VAL A 110 -19.60 -11.67 4.52
N LYS A 111 -20.61 -11.31 5.33
CA LYS A 111 -20.84 -11.92 6.65
C LYS A 111 -21.43 -13.33 6.60
N ALA A 112 -22.19 -13.66 5.56
CA ALA A 112 -22.75 -15.00 5.38
C ALA A 112 -21.67 -16.05 5.05
N ILE A 113 -20.52 -15.62 4.51
CA ILE A 113 -19.40 -16.51 4.17
C ILE A 113 -18.52 -16.72 5.42
N LYS A 114 -18.54 -17.96 5.94
CA LYS A 114 -17.78 -18.36 7.15
C LYS A 114 -16.29 -18.02 7.02
N GLY A 115 -15.80 -17.19 7.95
CA GLY A 115 -14.39 -16.78 8.04
C GLY A 115 -14.04 -15.46 7.34
N TRP A 116 -14.92 -14.90 6.51
CA TRP A 116 -14.67 -13.61 5.85
C TRP A 116 -14.95 -12.44 6.81
N LYS A 117 -14.10 -11.41 6.77
CA LYS A 117 -14.19 -10.21 7.62
C LYS A 117 -14.37 -8.99 6.74
N PRO A 118 -15.54 -8.32 6.76
CA PRO A 118 -15.79 -7.17 5.88
C PRO A 118 -14.82 -6.01 6.17
N ASN A 119 -14.06 -5.60 5.16
CA ASN A 119 -13.28 -4.36 5.19
C ASN A 119 -14.20 -3.16 4.88
N ARG A 120 -13.88 -1.98 5.42
CA ARG A 120 -14.55 -0.69 5.14
C ARG A 120 -13.90 0.09 4.00
N GLU A 121 -12.59 -0.07 3.80
CA GLU A 121 -11.80 0.67 2.82
C GLU A 121 -11.92 0.06 1.42
N LYS A 122 -11.70 -1.26 1.33
CA LYS A 122 -11.71 -2.03 0.09
C LYS A 122 -12.95 -2.94 0.03
N PRO A 123 -13.72 -2.94 -1.07
CA PRO A 123 -14.86 -3.84 -1.22
C PRO A 123 -14.38 -5.28 -1.47
N THR A 124 -15.06 -6.26 -0.88
CA THR A 124 -14.82 -7.69 -1.17
C THR A 124 -15.40 -8.06 -2.54
N LEU A 125 -14.63 -8.80 -3.32
CA LEU A 125 -14.99 -9.34 -4.63
C LEU A 125 -14.99 -10.87 -4.54
N LYS A 126 -16.00 -11.54 -5.12
CA LYS A 126 -16.01 -12.99 -5.31
C LYS A 126 -15.86 -13.29 -6.80
N LYS A 127 -15.15 -14.37 -7.15
CA LYS A 127 -15.13 -14.89 -8.53
C LYS A 127 -16.56 -15.25 -8.97
N ALA A 128 -16.93 -14.90 -10.21
CA ALA A 128 -18.17 -15.35 -10.83
C ALA A 128 -17.88 -16.49 -11.82
N GLU A 129 -18.61 -17.60 -11.73
CA GLU A 129 -18.44 -18.78 -12.60
C GLU A 129 -18.87 -18.53 -14.05
N LYS A 130 -19.76 -17.55 -14.27
CA LYS A 130 -20.32 -17.18 -15.57
C LYS A 130 -20.05 -15.72 -15.88
N ALA A 131 -19.48 -15.44 -17.05
CA ALA A 131 -19.23 -14.09 -17.52
C ALA A 131 -20.49 -13.48 -18.14
N VAL A 132 -21.20 -12.64 -17.39
CA VAL A 132 -22.37 -11.88 -17.89
C VAL A 132 -21.91 -10.53 -18.45
N ILE A 133 -22.08 -10.33 -19.76
CA ILE A 133 -21.73 -9.08 -20.45
C ILE A 133 -22.88 -8.08 -20.32
N ASP A 134 -22.93 -7.39 -19.18
CA ASP A 134 -23.90 -6.32 -18.87
C ASP A 134 -23.15 -5.00 -18.63
N PRO A 135 -23.67 -3.83 -19.07
CA PRO A 135 -23.04 -2.53 -18.85
C PRO A 135 -22.59 -2.24 -17.40
N ASN A 136 -23.24 -2.82 -16.39
CA ASN A 136 -22.97 -2.61 -14.97
C ASN A 136 -22.18 -3.74 -14.28
N SER A 137 -21.97 -4.90 -14.91
CA SER A 137 -21.20 -6.00 -14.34
C SER A 137 -19.71 -5.64 -14.18
N TYR A 138 -19.06 -6.31 -13.22
CA TYR A 138 -17.71 -5.98 -12.78
C TYR A 138 -16.69 -7.02 -13.24
N PHE A 139 -15.49 -6.54 -13.53
CA PHE A 139 -14.39 -7.33 -14.06
C PHE A 139 -13.07 -6.90 -13.44
N GLY A 140 -12.25 -7.87 -13.05
CA GLY A 140 -10.94 -7.65 -12.42
C GLY A 140 -9.78 -7.95 -13.35
N TRP A 141 -8.69 -7.20 -13.24
CA TRP A 141 -7.46 -7.42 -14.00
C TRP A 141 -6.62 -8.55 -13.39
N LEU A 142 -6.36 -9.60 -14.17
CA LEU A 142 -5.29 -10.57 -13.92
C LEU A 142 -4.00 -10.24 -14.68
N TYR A 143 -4.07 -9.31 -15.62
CA TYR A 143 -2.91 -8.80 -16.34
C TYR A 143 -2.06 -7.88 -15.45
N THR A 144 -0.79 -8.24 -15.27
CA THR A 144 0.26 -7.36 -14.76
C THR A 144 1.11 -6.84 -15.91
N LYS A 145 1.33 -5.53 -15.97
CA LYS A 145 2.23 -4.93 -16.97
C LYS A 145 3.68 -5.32 -16.65
N PRO A 146 4.44 -5.93 -17.58
CA PRO A 146 5.83 -6.28 -17.35
C PRO A 146 6.66 -5.01 -17.14
N ASN A 147 7.53 -5.02 -16.14
CA ASN A 147 8.45 -3.91 -15.88
C ASN A 147 9.58 -3.94 -16.92
N PRO A 148 9.70 -2.93 -17.83
CA PRO A 148 10.71 -2.96 -18.88
C PRO A 148 12.14 -2.91 -18.32
N PHE A 149 12.32 -2.37 -17.11
CA PHE A 149 13.62 -2.26 -16.46
C PHE A 149 14.08 -3.56 -15.79
N ILE A 150 13.26 -4.63 -15.74
CA ILE A 150 13.68 -5.89 -15.10
C ILE A 150 14.94 -6.49 -15.74
N LEU A 151 15.04 -6.42 -17.07
CA LEU A 151 16.21 -6.86 -17.84
C LEU A 151 17.44 -5.99 -17.53
N LEU A 152 17.25 -4.67 -17.39
CA LEU A 152 18.32 -3.75 -17.00
C LEU A 152 18.83 -4.05 -15.59
N TYR A 153 17.93 -4.31 -14.64
CA TYR A 153 18.31 -4.71 -13.28
C TYR A 153 19.03 -6.06 -13.25
N SER A 154 18.63 -7.04 -14.06
CA SER A 154 19.35 -8.31 -14.19
C SER A 154 20.76 -8.13 -14.74
N ILE A 155 20.94 -7.34 -15.81
CA ILE A 155 22.27 -7.04 -16.36
C ILE A 155 23.13 -6.28 -15.35
N LEU A 156 22.56 -5.27 -14.66
CA LEU A 156 23.28 -4.47 -13.68
C LEU A 156 23.69 -5.31 -12.44
N ALA A 157 22.85 -6.24 -11.99
CA ALA A 157 23.18 -7.16 -10.92
C ALA A 157 24.33 -8.11 -11.31
N ILE A 158 24.30 -8.68 -12.52
CA ILE A 158 25.38 -9.52 -13.05
C ILE A 158 26.68 -8.71 -13.16
N ALA A 159 26.63 -7.51 -13.73
CA ALA A 159 27.78 -6.61 -13.84
C ALA A 159 28.35 -6.21 -12.47
N GLY A 160 27.50 -5.98 -11.46
CA GLY A 160 27.91 -5.72 -10.08
C GLY A 160 28.64 -6.90 -9.44
N VAL A 161 28.12 -8.12 -9.62
CA VAL A 161 28.78 -9.35 -9.14
C VAL A 161 30.14 -9.54 -9.81
N PHE A 162 30.23 -9.37 -11.14
CA PHE A 162 31.51 -9.41 -11.85
C PHE A 162 32.47 -8.34 -11.36
N ALA A 163 32.03 -7.10 -11.15
CA ALA A 163 32.87 -6.03 -10.65
C ALA A 163 33.49 -6.36 -9.28
N VAL A 164 32.73 -6.97 -8.36
CA VAL A 164 33.22 -7.42 -7.05
C VAL A 164 34.21 -8.59 -7.18
N ILE A 165 33.91 -9.60 -8.02
CA ILE A 165 34.83 -10.73 -8.24
C ILE A 165 36.16 -10.26 -8.88
N LEU A 166 36.10 -9.26 -9.76
CA LEU A 166 37.25 -8.68 -10.44
C LEU A 166 38.02 -7.66 -9.58
N PHE A 167 37.67 -7.45 -8.31
CA PHE A 167 38.36 -6.53 -7.38
C PHE A 167 39.91 -6.65 -7.35
N PRO A 168 40.54 -7.84 -7.47
CA PRO A 168 42.00 -7.96 -7.56
C PRO A 168 42.62 -7.20 -8.74
N LEU A 169 41.89 -7.09 -9.86
CA LEU A 169 42.31 -6.41 -11.09
C LEU A 169 42.01 -4.90 -11.07
N TRP A 170 41.32 -4.37 -10.06
CA TRP A 170 40.96 -2.95 -10.01
C TRP A 170 42.20 -2.05 -9.93
N PRO A 171 42.17 -0.84 -10.51
CA PRO A 171 43.21 0.17 -10.32
C PRO A 171 43.53 0.46 -8.85
N THR A 172 44.80 0.77 -8.56
CA THR A 172 45.28 1.04 -7.19
C THR A 172 44.66 2.29 -6.55
N PHE A 173 44.10 3.21 -7.33
CA PHE A 173 43.30 4.32 -6.80
C PHE A 173 41.92 3.86 -6.31
N MET A 174 41.24 2.96 -7.04
CA MET A 174 39.94 2.42 -6.60
C MET A 174 40.08 1.55 -5.35
N ARG A 175 41.12 0.71 -5.29
CA ARG A 175 41.42 -0.10 -4.09
C ARG A 175 41.69 0.76 -2.85
N ARG A 176 42.41 1.87 -3.00
CA ARG A 176 42.57 2.88 -1.92
C ARG A 176 41.24 3.54 -1.55
N GLY A 177 40.41 3.92 -2.52
CA GLY A 177 39.08 4.48 -2.29
C GLY A 177 38.18 3.56 -1.45
N VAL A 178 38.14 2.26 -1.77
CA VAL A 178 37.41 1.24 -0.99
C VAL A 178 37.99 1.09 0.42
N TRP A 179 39.32 1.15 0.59
CA TRP A 179 39.95 1.11 1.92
C TRP A 179 39.58 2.32 2.78
N TYR A 180 39.66 3.54 2.25
CA TYR A 180 39.23 4.75 2.97
C TYR A 180 37.73 4.75 3.29
N LEU A 181 36.88 4.27 2.36
CA LEU A 181 35.44 4.14 2.58
C LEU A 181 35.13 3.11 3.69
N SER A 182 35.82 1.98 3.69
CA SER A 182 35.71 0.95 4.73
C SER A 182 36.16 1.47 6.10
N MET A 183 37.31 2.16 6.16
CA MET A 183 37.82 2.76 7.39
C MET A 183 36.91 3.89 7.91
N GLY A 184 36.33 4.69 7.01
CA GLY A 184 35.35 5.73 7.36
C GLY A 184 34.04 5.14 7.89
N ALA A 185 33.53 4.07 7.27
CA ALA A 185 32.36 3.35 7.76
C ALA A 185 32.63 2.69 9.13
N LEU A 186 33.80 2.08 9.31
CA LEU A 186 34.22 1.51 10.59
C LEU A 186 34.37 2.60 11.68
N GLY A 187 34.89 3.77 11.33
CA GLY A 187 34.95 4.94 12.21
C GLY A 187 33.57 5.47 12.61
N LEU A 188 32.61 5.50 11.68
CA LEU A 188 31.22 5.88 11.96
C LEU A 188 30.52 4.87 12.87
N ILE A 189 30.75 3.57 12.65
CA ILE A 189 30.27 2.49 13.53
C ILE A 189 30.91 2.60 14.92
N GLY A 190 32.22 2.85 15.00
CA GLY A 190 32.94 3.08 16.26
C GLY A 190 32.43 4.29 17.02
N LEU A 191 32.13 5.40 16.33
CA LEU A 191 31.50 6.59 16.91
C LEU A 191 30.10 6.27 17.46
N PHE A 192 29.29 5.49 16.74
CA PHE A 192 27.98 5.05 17.22
C PHE A 192 28.10 4.24 18.52
N PHE A 193 28.99 3.25 18.58
CA PHE A 193 29.28 2.52 19.81
C PHE A 193 29.80 3.43 20.94
N ALA A 194 30.69 4.38 20.64
CA ALA A 194 31.18 5.34 21.63
C ALA A 194 30.04 6.20 22.21
N THR A 195 29.12 6.70 21.38
CA THR A 195 27.94 7.45 21.88
C THR A 195 27.01 6.59 22.74
N ALA A 196 26.84 5.31 22.40
CA ALA A 196 26.05 4.37 23.21
C ALA A 196 26.72 4.06 24.57
N ILE A 197 28.04 3.90 24.61
CA ILE A 197 28.82 3.70 25.85
C ILE A 197 28.78 4.95 26.73
N VAL A 198 29.00 6.13 26.16
CA VAL A 198 28.92 7.42 26.88
C VAL A 198 27.52 7.63 27.47
N ARG A 199 26.47 7.36 26.69
CA ARG A 199 25.05 7.38 27.14
C ARG A 199 24.82 6.42 28.32
N LEU A 200 25.35 5.20 28.25
CA LEU A 200 25.23 4.21 29.33
C LEU A 200 25.94 4.67 30.62
N ILE A 201 27.17 5.19 30.51
CA ILE A 201 27.95 5.68 31.66
C ILE A 201 27.22 6.85 32.34
N ILE A 202 26.75 7.83 31.56
CA ILE A 202 26.02 8.99 32.11
C ILE A 202 24.70 8.53 32.75
N TYR A 203 23.98 7.60 32.13
CA TYR A 203 22.76 7.03 32.72
C TYR A 203 23.02 6.37 34.08
N ILE A 204 24.05 5.51 34.18
CA ILE A 204 24.46 4.85 35.44
C ILE A 204 24.83 5.88 36.51
N ILE A 205 25.62 6.90 36.18
CA ILE A 205 25.97 8.00 37.11
C ILE A 205 24.69 8.73 37.56
N SER A 206 23.77 9.02 36.64
CA SER A 206 22.54 9.76 36.94
C SER A 206 21.58 9.01 37.86
N LEU A 207 21.55 7.67 37.81
CA LEU A 207 20.74 6.84 38.72
C LEU A 207 21.19 6.95 40.19
N VAL A 208 22.45 7.32 40.43
CA VAL A 208 23.02 7.50 41.78
C VAL A 208 23.01 8.98 42.19
N ALA A 209 23.27 9.89 41.25
CA ALA A 209 23.42 11.32 41.52
C ALA A 209 22.10 12.12 41.51
N PHE A 210 21.04 11.64 40.84
CA PHE A 210 19.81 12.41 40.64
C PHE A 210 18.54 11.57 40.90
N PRO A 211 17.44 12.19 41.41
CA PRO A 211 16.16 11.51 41.63
C PRO A 211 15.37 11.23 40.33
N LYS A 212 15.92 11.60 39.16
CA LYS A 212 15.42 11.27 37.83
C LYS A 212 16.61 10.84 36.96
N PRO A 213 16.51 9.74 36.19
CA PRO A 213 17.57 9.38 35.26
C PRO A 213 17.76 10.46 34.19
N PHE A 214 19.02 10.84 33.95
CA PHE A 214 19.42 11.66 32.82
C PHE A 214 19.67 10.76 31.61
N TRP A 215 19.23 11.21 30.44
CA TRP A 215 19.30 10.42 29.22
C TRP A 215 19.90 11.22 28.07
N LEU A 216 21.15 10.93 27.72
CA LEU A 216 21.80 11.51 26.53
C LEU A 216 21.21 10.90 25.25
N PHE A 217 20.83 11.74 24.28
CA PHE A 217 20.19 11.35 23.01
C PHE A 217 19.03 10.34 23.18
N PRO A 218 17.84 10.75 23.66
CA PRO A 218 16.65 9.89 23.73
C PRO A 218 16.36 9.16 22.41
N ASN A 219 16.25 9.92 21.33
CA ASN A 219 15.76 9.47 20.02
C ASN A 219 16.75 8.59 19.23
N LEU A 220 17.95 8.30 19.78
CA LEU A 220 19.02 7.59 19.08
C LEU A 220 18.73 6.10 18.80
N PHE A 221 17.70 5.53 19.43
CA PHE A 221 17.17 4.19 19.11
C PHE A 221 15.66 4.20 18.82
N GLU A 222 15.08 5.36 18.54
CA GLU A 222 13.70 5.46 18.04
C GLU A 222 13.69 5.43 16.50
N ASP A 223 12.53 5.22 15.87
CA ASP A 223 12.35 5.14 14.41
C ASP A 223 12.48 6.51 13.71
N CYS A 224 13.63 7.17 13.93
CA CYS A 224 13.97 8.51 13.46
C CYS A 224 15.11 8.48 12.43
N GLY A 225 15.14 9.47 11.55
CA GLY A 225 16.28 9.68 10.65
C GLY A 225 17.50 10.21 11.41
N VAL A 226 18.71 9.85 10.95
CA VAL A 226 20.00 10.07 11.65
C VAL A 226 20.18 11.47 12.27
N ILE A 227 19.71 12.53 11.60
CA ILE A 227 19.84 13.93 12.11
C ILE A 227 18.91 14.19 13.30
N GLU A 228 17.73 13.59 13.32
CA GLU A 228 16.74 13.72 14.40
C GLU A 228 17.01 12.72 15.54
N SER A 229 17.69 11.61 15.27
CA SER A 229 18.23 10.69 16.29
C SER A 229 19.16 11.39 17.31
N PHE A 230 19.80 12.49 16.92
CA PHE A 230 20.67 13.31 17.80
C PHE A 230 19.97 14.55 18.39
N LYS A 231 18.63 14.67 18.26
CA LYS A 231 17.86 15.80 18.80
C LYS A 231 16.64 15.29 19.60
N PRO A 232 16.40 15.79 20.82
CA PRO A 232 17.25 16.67 21.60
C PRO A 232 18.55 15.98 22.04
N LEU A 233 19.57 16.79 22.39
CA LEU A 233 20.85 16.29 22.92
C LEU A 233 20.70 15.52 24.23
N TYR A 234 19.71 15.90 25.05
CA TYR A 234 19.41 15.26 26.32
C TYR A 234 17.91 15.26 26.62
N GLY A 235 17.49 14.35 27.47
CA GLY A 235 16.19 14.33 28.13
C GLY A 235 16.33 13.85 29.59
N TRP A 236 15.27 14.04 30.37
CA TRP A 236 15.12 13.42 31.69
C TRP A 236 14.04 12.37 31.59
N GLU A 237 14.25 11.18 32.14
CA GLU A 237 13.20 10.17 32.13
C GLU A 237 12.07 10.60 33.08
N GLU A 238 10.87 10.82 32.53
CA GLU A 238 9.70 11.10 33.35
C GLU A 238 9.35 9.86 34.21
N PRO A 239 9.06 10.03 35.52
CA PRO A 239 8.69 8.91 36.36
C PRO A 239 7.42 8.27 35.80
N LYS A 240 7.54 7.02 35.34
CA LYS A 240 6.49 6.26 34.64
C LYS A 240 5.19 6.25 35.44
N GLN A 241 4.30 7.22 35.18
CA GLN A 241 3.03 7.31 35.89
C GLN A 241 2.23 6.03 35.65
N LYS A 242 1.88 5.34 36.73
CA LYS A 242 1.08 4.12 36.70
C LYS A 242 -0.30 4.46 36.12
N LYS A 243 -0.47 4.31 34.80
CA LYS A 243 -1.71 4.58 34.07
C LYS A 243 -2.87 3.75 34.65
N ARG A 244 -3.63 4.33 35.59
CA ARG A 244 -4.83 3.71 36.17
C ARG A 244 -5.80 3.42 35.03
N LYS A 245 -6.14 2.14 34.83
CA LYS A 245 -7.11 1.73 33.79
C LYS A 245 -8.49 2.31 34.14
N GLY A 246 -8.98 3.27 33.35
CA GLY A 246 -10.28 3.93 33.53
C GLY A 246 -11.08 3.97 32.23
N LYS A 247 -12.39 3.67 32.29
CA LYS A 247 -13.28 3.45 31.13
C LYS A 247 -13.56 4.71 30.29
N LYS A 248 -13.89 4.52 29.00
CA LYS A 248 -14.69 5.44 28.16
C LYS A 248 -16.16 5.47 28.67
N THR A 249 -17.01 6.52 28.58
CA THR A 249 -16.89 7.86 27.94
C THR A 249 -17.49 8.98 28.88
N LYS A 250 -18.51 9.85 28.64
CA LYS A 250 -19.48 10.13 27.54
C LYS A 250 -20.15 11.54 27.62
N LYS A 251 -19.57 12.56 26.96
CA LYS A 251 -20.22 13.77 26.35
C LYS A 251 -21.15 14.69 27.21
N ASN A 252 -20.67 15.91 27.49
CA ASN A 252 -21.39 17.15 27.96
C ASN A 252 -22.11 17.06 29.32
N LYS A 253 -22.31 18.14 30.10
CA LYS A 253 -22.28 19.61 29.88
C LYS A 253 -21.70 20.34 31.14
N LYS A 254 -21.68 21.69 31.19
CA LYS A 254 -21.46 22.52 32.41
C LYS A 254 -22.40 22.08 33.57
N THR A 255 -22.16 22.31 34.87
CA THR A 255 -21.64 23.51 35.59
C THR A 255 -20.85 23.16 36.88
N ASP A 256 -20.59 24.17 37.71
CA ASP A 256 -19.68 24.27 38.87
C ASP A 256 -20.24 23.75 40.21
N ALA A 257 -19.47 24.01 41.30
CA ALA A 257 -19.78 23.94 42.74
C ALA A 257 -19.32 22.69 43.55
N GLU A 258 -19.12 22.94 44.86
CA GLU A 258 -18.43 22.12 45.86
C GLU A 258 -19.31 21.04 46.52
N GLY A 259 -18.69 20.15 47.31
CA GLY A 259 -19.42 19.27 48.23
C GLY A 259 -18.54 18.20 48.91
N ALA A 260 -18.48 18.21 50.24
CA ALA A 260 -17.79 17.19 51.05
C ALA A 260 -18.74 16.03 51.44
N GLY A 261 -18.20 14.87 51.81
CA GLY A 261 -18.99 13.77 52.39
C GLY A 261 -18.21 12.44 52.50
N ALA A 262 -18.15 11.86 53.70
CA ALA A 262 -17.43 10.62 54.01
C ALA A 262 -18.31 9.35 53.87
N GLY A 263 -17.72 8.14 53.91
CA GLY A 263 -18.48 6.90 54.15
C GLY A 263 -17.81 5.58 53.73
N ALA A 264 -17.55 4.71 54.70
CA ALA A 264 -16.89 3.38 54.64
C ALA A 264 -17.45 2.31 53.65
N GLY A 265 -16.73 1.19 53.48
CA GLY A 265 -17.31 -0.09 52.98
C GLY A 265 -16.34 -1.13 52.37
N ALA A 266 -16.09 -2.23 53.09
CA ALA A 266 -15.22 -3.41 52.85
C ALA A 266 -15.29 -4.21 51.50
N GLY A 267 -14.38 -5.19 51.33
CA GLY A 267 -14.36 -6.24 50.26
C GLY A 267 -13.27 -6.00 49.19
N GLU A 268 -12.08 -6.61 49.15
CA GLU A 268 -11.60 -8.03 49.18
C GLU A 268 -11.54 -8.70 47.76
N ASP A 269 -10.68 -9.72 47.59
CA ASP A 269 -10.58 -10.73 46.49
C ASP A 269 -9.98 -10.39 45.08
N ASP A 270 -8.64 -10.30 45.05
CA ASP A 270 -7.67 -11.18 44.30
C ASP A 270 -7.65 -11.36 42.74
N LYS A 271 -6.47 -11.82 42.24
CA LYS A 271 -6.10 -12.43 40.92
C LYS A 271 -5.92 -11.50 39.69
N ILE A 272 -4.82 -11.48 38.90
CA ILE A 272 -3.68 -12.39 38.60
C ILE A 272 -4.12 -13.61 37.75
N GLU A 273 -3.73 -13.86 36.49
CA GLU A 273 -2.67 -13.31 35.61
C GLU A 273 -3.27 -12.63 34.32
N HIS A 274 -2.70 -12.54 33.10
CA HIS A 274 -1.72 -13.34 32.33
C HIS A 274 -0.89 -12.43 31.38
N VAL A 275 0.39 -12.77 31.20
CA VAL A 275 1.35 -12.07 30.30
C VAL A 275 1.40 -12.81 28.94
N LEU A 276 2.33 -12.47 28.04
CA LEU A 276 2.62 -13.17 26.78
C LEU A 276 1.50 -13.15 25.72
N THR A 277 1.60 -12.23 24.76
CA THR A 277 1.93 -12.54 23.34
C THR A 277 1.67 -11.31 22.46
N LYS A 278 2.70 -10.49 22.28
CA LYS A 278 2.78 -9.47 21.21
C LYS A 278 4.25 -9.21 20.85
N LYS A 279 4.80 -10.01 19.95
CA LYS A 279 6.08 -9.73 19.28
C LYS A 279 6.01 -10.12 17.79
N GLU A 280 4.99 -9.62 17.10
CA GLU A 280 4.93 -9.54 15.64
C GLU A 280 3.81 -8.55 15.24
N LYS A 281 4.09 -7.73 14.20
CA LYS A 281 3.28 -6.63 13.62
C LYS A 281 3.51 -5.22 14.15
N GLU A 282 4.68 -4.68 13.85
CA GLU A 282 4.83 -3.27 13.47
C GLU A 282 6.00 -3.17 12.46
N ALA A 283 5.67 -3.43 11.20
CA ALA A 283 6.55 -3.27 10.05
C ALA A 283 5.69 -2.86 8.83
N ALA A 284 6.23 -1.98 7.98
CA ALA A 284 5.64 -1.51 6.72
C ALA A 284 4.37 -0.61 6.80
N THR A 285 4.48 0.54 7.47
CA THR A 285 3.86 1.81 7.00
C THR A 285 4.67 2.98 7.57
N GLY A 286 5.11 3.97 6.81
CA GLY A 286 5.05 4.15 5.35
C GLY A 286 5.84 5.37 4.89
N VAL A 287 5.81 5.70 3.59
CA VAL A 287 6.46 6.91 3.04
C VAL A 287 5.52 7.61 2.05
N GLU A 288 4.99 8.76 2.46
CA GLU A 288 4.54 9.94 1.69
C GLU A 288 3.95 10.93 2.73
N THR A 289 4.04 12.26 2.61
CA THR A 289 4.39 13.12 1.46
C THR A 289 5.06 14.44 1.90
N ALA A 290 5.39 15.27 0.90
CA ALA A 290 5.44 16.75 0.91
C ALA A 290 6.81 17.44 1.02
N ALA A 291 7.29 17.93 -0.14
CA ALA A 291 8.07 19.16 -0.25
C ALA A 291 7.15 20.28 -0.77
N ASN A 292 7.37 21.52 -0.32
CA ASN A 292 6.48 22.65 -0.60
C ASN A 292 6.95 23.49 -1.81
N GLY A 293 6.02 24.05 -2.59
CA GLY A 293 6.29 24.86 -3.79
C GLY A 293 5.26 25.97 -3.97
N ASN A 294 5.71 27.23 -3.86
CA ASN A 294 4.86 28.40 -3.70
C ASN A 294 4.46 29.08 -5.02
N VAL A 295 3.15 29.27 -5.27
CA VAL A 295 2.63 30.25 -6.24
C VAL A 295 1.39 30.96 -5.70
N ASN A 296 1.41 32.29 -5.70
CA ASN A 296 0.35 33.19 -5.23
C ASN A 296 -0.73 33.44 -6.30
N ARG A 297 -2.03 33.24 -5.96
CA ARG A 297 -3.16 33.86 -6.69
C ARG A 297 -4.30 34.35 -5.76
N ARG A 298 -4.57 35.65 -5.93
CA ARG A 298 -5.67 36.53 -5.46
C ARG A 298 -7.01 35.85 -5.16
N LYS A 299 -7.69 36.31 -4.10
CA LYS A 299 -9.15 36.16 -3.93
C LYS A 299 -9.90 36.98 -4.99
N VAL A 300 -11.00 36.45 -5.49
CA VAL A 300 -12.18 37.20 -5.97
C VAL A 300 -13.39 36.48 -5.41
N THR A 301 -14.31 37.20 -4.77
CA THR A 301 -15.60 36.69 -4.28
C THR A 301 -16.71 37.40 -5.03
N VAL A 302 -17.77 36.67 -5.37
CA VAL A 302 -18.94 37.19 -6.09
C VAL A 302 -20.02 37.55 -5.07
N GLU A 303 -20.39 38.83 -5.04
CA GLU A 303 -21.64 39.32 -4.45
C GLU A 303 -22.24 40.31 -5.46
N GLU A 304 -23.26 39.85 -6.21
CA GLU A 304 -24.11 40.72 -7.03
C GLU A 304 -25.45 40.00 -7.31
N VAL A 305 -26.40 40.17 -6.40
CA VAL A 305 -27.85 39.88 -6.58
C VAL A 305 -28.60 40.90 -5.73
N ALA A 306 -29.49 41.67 -6.39
CA ALA A 306 -29.95 43.00 -5.97
C ALA A 306 -28.82 44.05 -5.97
N GLU A 307 -29.01 45.23 -6.57
CA GLU A 307 -30.26 45.84 -7.09
C GLU A 307 -30.44 45.75 -8.62
#